data_AF-A0A5U5NCB7-F1
#
_entry.id   AF-A0A5U5NCB7-F1
#
_cell.length_a   1.000
_cell.length_b   1.000
_cell.length_c   1.000
_cell.angle_alpha   90.00
_cell.angle_beta   90.00
_cell.angle_gamma   90.00
#
_symmetry.space_group_name_H-M   'P 1'
#
loop_
_entity.id
_entity.type
_entity.pdbx_description
1 polymer ?
#
loop_
_entity_poly.entity_id
_entity_poly.type
_entity_poly.pdbx_seq_one_letter_code
_entity_poly.pdbx_strand_id
1 'polypeptide(L)' 'GRCKPHQCPLFGKTCNPETAFGALMVSSEGACAAWYQYRQQECEV' A
#
# COMPACT_ATOMS: atom_id res chain seq x y z
N GLY A 1 -7.25 -9.78 -5.52
CA GLY A 1 -6.24 -9.43 -4.51
C GLY A 1 -6.42 -10.34 -3.31
N ARG A 2 -5.33 -10.81 -2.68
CA ARG A 2 -5.41 -11.75 -1.54
C ARG A 2 -5.72 -11.07 -0.20
N CYS A 3 -5.41 -9.77 -0.06
CA CYS A 3 -5.73 -8.95 1.10
C CYS A 3 -5.62 -7.46 0.73
N LYS A 4 -6.23 -6.58 1.52
CA LYS A 4 -6.09 -5.12 1.40
C LYS A 4 -4.75 -4.67 2.02
N PRO A 5 -4.16 -3.54 1.59
CA PRO A 5 -2.89 -3.03 2.15
C PRO A 5 -2.92 -2.89 3.67
N HIS A 6 -4.02 -2.41 4.27
CA HIS A 6 -4.18 -2.31 5.72
C HIS A 6 -4.24 -3.68 6.46
N GLN A 7 -4.47 -4.78 5.75
CA GLN A 7 -4.43 -6.14 6.30
C GLN A 7 -3.03 -6.76 6.22
N CYS A 8 -2.10 -6.13 5.51
CA CYS A 8 -0.73 -6.59 5.42
C CYS A 8 0.04 -6.18 6.69
N PRO A 9 0.64 -7.12 7.43
CA PRO A 9 1.35 -6.82 8.68
C PRO A 9 2.61 -5.96 8.49
N LEU A 10 3.16 -5.94 7.27
CA LEU A 10 4.34 -5.16 6.91
C LEU A 10 3.99 -3.73 6.48
N PHE A 11 2.77 -3.49 6.01
CA PHE A 11 2.36 -2.23 5.40
C PHE A 11 2.37 -1.08 6.43
N GLY A 12 3.02 0.03 6.07
CA GLY A 12 3.14 1.23 6.93
C GLY A 12 4.12 1.10 8.09
N LYS A 13 4.66 -0.09 8.36
CA LYS A 13 5.75 -0.32 9.32
C LYS A 13 7.08 -0.46 8.58
N THR A 14 7.26 -1.60 7.93
CA THR A 14 8.52 -1.96 7.25
C THR A 14 8.38 -1.82 5.74
N CYS A 15 7.17 -1.99 5.19
CA CYS A 15 6.87 -1.72 3.80
C CYS A 15 6.32 -0.30 3.68
N ASN A 16 7.15 0.61 3.18
CA ASN A 16 6.86 2.02 2.92
C ASN A 16 7.64 2.46 1.65
N PRO A 17 7.47 3.69 1.13
CA PRO A 17 8.14 4.13 -0.09
C PRO A 17 9.69 4.11 -0.01
N GLU A 18 10.26 4.28 1.18
CA GLU A 18 11.72 4.23 1.39
C GLU A 18 12.23 2.78 1.47
N THR A 19 11.44 1.88 2.04
CA THR A 19 11.74 0.44 2.18
C THR A 19 10.66 -0.41 1.51
N ALA A 20 10.60 -0.34 0.19
CA ALA A 20 9.59 -1.04 -0.60
C ALA A 20 9.94 -2.53 -0.77
N PHE A 21 9.08 -3.41 -0.25
CA PHE A 21 9.31 -4.87 -0.27
C PHE A 21 8.82 -5.57 -1.55
N GLY A 22 8.11 -4.88 -2.43
CA GLY A 22 7.61 -5.48 -3.66
C GLY A 22 6.90 -4.50 -4.58
N ALA A 23 6.52 -4.98 -5.76
CA ALA A 23 5.94 -4.17 -6.84
C ALA A 23 4.70 -3.37 -6.41
N LEU A 24 3.94 -3.86 -5.44
CA LEU A 24 2.75 -3.20 -4.89
C LEU A 24 3.07 -1.87 -4.17
N MET A 25 4.31 -1.71 -3.68
CA MET A 25 4.79 -0.48 -3.02
C MET A 25 5.81 0.29 -3.89
N VAL A 26 6.58 -0.41 -4.73
CA VAL A 26 7.55 0.22 -5.65
C VAL A 26 6.84 0.98 -6.78
N SER A 27 5.74 0.43 -7.31
CA SER A 27 4.97 1.10 -8.37
C SER A 27 4.04 2.14 -7.77
N SER A 28 3.98 3.32 -8.37
CA SER A 28 2.98 4.37 -8.05
C SER A 28 1.54 3.91 -8.31
N GLU A 29 1.34 2.97 -9.23
CA GLU A 29 0.05 2.33 -9.50
C GLU A 29 -0.19 1.10 -8.60
N GLY A 30 0.78 0.74 -7.76
CA GLY A 30 0.69 -0.38 -6.85
C GLY A 30 -0.33 -0.10 -5.74
N ALA A 31 -1.13 -1.11 -5.39
CA ALA A 31 -2.16 -0.96 -4.37
C ALA A 31 -1.62 -0.48 -3.01
N CYS A 32 -0.41 -0.88 -2.62
CA CYS A 32 0.19 -0.41 -1.37
C CYS A 32 0.68 1.03 -1.49
N ALA A 33 1.33 1.41 -2.60
CA ALA A 33 1.76 2.79 -2.81
C ALA A 33 0.56 3.75 -2.88
N ALA A 34 -0.48 3.36 -3.63
CA ALA A 34 -1.72 4.11 -3.74
C ALA A 34 -2.39 4.26 -2.37
N TRP A 35 -2.51 3.18 -1.58
CA TRP A 35 -3.04 3.28 -0.22
C TRP A 35 -2.17 4.17 0.67
N TYR A 36 -0.84 4.09 0.57
CA TYR A 36 0.06 4.92 1.38
C TYR A 36 -0.13 6.43 1.10
N GLN A 37 -0.35 6.80 -0.17
CA GLN A 37 -0.55 8.17 -0.61
C GLN A 37 -2.00 8.66 -0.40
N TYR A 38 -2.98 7.78 -0.65
CA TYR A 38 -4.39 8.12 -0.81
C TYR A 38 -5.31 7.47 0.23
N ARG A 39 -4.81 6.89 1.33
CA ARG A 39 -5.64 6.27 2.40
C ARG A 39 -6.77 7.15 2.96
N GLN A 40 -6.77 8.46 2.68
CA GLN A 40 -7.85 9.38 3.07
C GLN A 40 -8.95 9.53 2.00
N GLN A 41 -8.77 8.98 0.80
CA GLN A 41 -9.66 9.14 -0.36
C GLN A 41 -10.43 7.85 -0.68
N GLU A 42 -10.29 6.81 0.13
CA GLU A 42 -10.99 5.55 -0.04
C GLU A 42 -12.41 5.64 0.54
N CYS A 43 -13.23 6.50 -0.07
CA CYS A 43 -14.64 6.22 -0.24
C CYS A 43 -14.74 4.98 -1.14
N GLU A 44 -14.91 3.82 -0.52
CA GLU A 44 -15.10 2.54 -1.20
C GLU A 44 -16.43 2.56 -1.96
N VAL A 45 -16.40 2.16 -3.24
CA VAL A 45 -17.57 1.97 -4.13
C VAL A 45 -18.09 0.55 -3.99
#